data_AF-A0A7J4DXF0-F1
#
_entry.id   AF-A0A7J4DXF0-F1
#
_cell.length_a   1.000
_cell.length_b   1.000
_cell.length_c   1.000
_cell.angle_alpha   90.00
_cell.angle_beta   90.00
_cell.angle_gamma   90.00
#
_symmetry.space_group_name_H-M   'P 1'
#
loop_
_entity.id
_entity.type
_entity.pdbx_description
1 polymer ?
#
loop_
_entity_poly.entity_id
_entity_poly.type
_entity_poly.pdbx_seq_one_letter_code
_entity_poly.pdbx_strand_id
1 'polypeptide(L)'
;RKLISYLPEESGAPSEMKGIEFLEFIARLRFSREEDVASVVEEAARISGLGKDLYRKVKTYSKGMKRRLLLAAILAVKPKLAILDEPTSGLDVEQSLRARDIIKSYARGMGVTILLSSHNMLEVERLCDRVGIIVGGRIVEEGSPQELKEKYGASTLEEVFLAATRSVHS
;
A
#
# COMPACT_ATOMS: atom_id res chain seq x y z
N ARG A 1 -0.28 3.72 21.99
CA ARG A 1 -0.77 2.69 21.03
C ARG A 1 -0.40 3.07 19.57
N LYS A 2 0.88 3.42 19.27
CA LYS A 2 1.28 4.29 18.13
C LYS A 2 2.03 3.59 16.98
N LEU A 3 1.66 2.37 16.57
CA LEU A 3 2.58 1.55 15.76
C LEU A 3 2.07 1.14 14.38
N ILE A 4 0.75 1.04 14.17
CA ILE A 4 0.19 0.40 12.98
C ILE A 4 -0.75 1.35 12.24
N SER A 5 -0.68 1.36 10.91
CA SER A 5 -1.72 1.87 10.01
C SER A 5 -2.24 0.72 9.14
N TYR A 6 -3.55 0.68 8.86
CA TYR A 6 -4.15 -0.33 8.01
C TYR A 6 -4.97 0.31 6.89
N LEU A 7 -4.81 -0.19 5.67
CA LEU A 7 -5.59 0.18 4.50
C LEU A 7 -6.28 -1.08 3.94
N PRO A 8 -7.61 -1.25 4.16
CA PRO A 8 -8.35 -2.38 3.58
C PRO A 8 -8.53 -2.21 2.05
N GLU A 9 -8.79 -3.31 1.35
CA GLU A 9 -9.01 -3.31 -0.10
C GLU A 9 -10.14 -2.34 -0.46
N GLU A 10 -11.30 -2.54 0.15
CA GLU A 10 -12.46 -1.64 0.11
C GLU A 10 -12.32 -0.55 1.18
N SER A 11 -11.47 0.44 0.88
CA SER A 11 -11.33 1.65 1.68
C SER A 11 -11.87 2.86 0.93
N GLY A 12 -12.55 3.75 1.66
CA GLY A 12 -13.09 5.00 1.13
C GLY A 12 -12.82 6.16 2.08
N ALA A 13 -12.33 7.27 1.53
CA ALA A 13 -12.41 8.55 2.22
C ALA A 13 -13.87 9.08 2.14
N PRO A 14 -14.37 9.80 3.17
CA PRO A 14 -15.74 10.32 3.17
C PRO A 14 -16.04 11.15 1.92
N SER A 15 -17.09 10.78 1.20
CA SER A 15 -17.38 11.28 -0.15
C SER A 15 -17.64 12.79 -0.21
N GLU A 16 -18.22 13.36 0.83
CA GLU A 16 -18.56 14.79 0.92
C GLU A 16 -17.42 15.67 1.42
N MET A 17 -16.35 15.07 1.96
CA MET A 17 -15.18 15.78 2.47
C MET A 17 -14.23 16.14 1.31
N LYS A 18 -13.48 17.24 1.44
CA LYS A 18 -12.36 17.54 0.53
C LYS A 18 -11.18 16.63 0.84
N GLY A 19 -10.32 16.41 -0.16
CA GLY A 19 -9.08 15.64 0.06
C GLY A 19 -8.24 16.20 1.20
N ILE A 20 -8.04 17.52 1.26
CA ILE A 20 -7.25 18.17 2.30
C ILE A 20 -7.84 18.02 3.70
N GLU A 21 -9.17 18.14 3.83
CA GLU A 21 -9.89 17.95 5.09
C GLU A 21 -9.74 16.51 5.60
N PHE A 22 -9.71 15.53 4.68
CA PHE A 22 -9.46 14.13 5.03
C PHE A 22 -8.03 13.90 5.52
N LEU A 23 -7.04 14.52 4.89
CA LEU A 23 -5.64 14.44 5.34
C LEU A 23 -5.48 15.03 6.75
N GLU A 24 -6.06 16.20 6.98
CA GLU A 24 -6.09 16.86 8.30
C GLU A 24 -6.76 15.99 9.36
N PHE A 25 -7.91 15.38 9.01
CA PHE A 25 -8.61 14.46 9.91
C PHE A 25 -7.71 13.30 10.34
N ILE A 26 -7.09 12.60 9.39
CA ILE A 26 -6.20 11.46 9.69
C ILE A 26 -4.98 11.92 10.52
N ALA A 27 -4.38 13.07 10.21
CA ALA A 27 -3.27 13.61 10.98
C ALA A 27 -3.66 13.90 12.44
N ARG A 28 -4.83 14.51 12.66
CA ARG A 28 -5.35 14.84 14.01
C ARG A 28 -5.70 13.62 14.85
N LEU A 29 -5.98 12.46 14.24
CA LEU A 29 -6.14 11.20 14.99
C LEU A 29 -4.84 10.74 15.67
N ARG A 30 -3.68 11.23 15.20
CA ARG A 30 -2.36 10.75 15.62
C ARG A 30 -1.53 11.82 16.32
N PHE A 31 -1.74 13.09 16.00
CA PHE A 31 -0.97 14.21 16.50
C PHE A 31 -1.88 15.27 17.11
N SER A 32 -1.41 15.92 18.18
CA SER A 32 -2.15 16.97 18.90
C SER A 32 -1.53 18.35 18.77
N ARG A 33 -0.25 18.44 18.35
CA ARG A 33 0.40 19.72 18.08
C ARG A 33 0.08 20.15 16.65
N GLU A 34 -0.31 21.40 16.46
CA GLU A 34 -0.63 21.95 15.14
C GLU A 34 0.56 21.86 14.16
N GLU A 35 1.79 22.03 14.65
CA GLU A 35 3.01 21.88 13.84
C GLU A 35 3.17 20.46 13.27
N ASP A 36 2.91 19.43 14.10
CA ASP A 36 3.00 18.04 13.67
C ASP A 36 1.90 17.70 12.67
N VAL A 37 0.68 18.19 12.91
CA VAL A 37 -0.47 18.01 12.01
C VAL A 37 -0.16 18.66 10.65
N ALA A 38 0.30 19.91 10.64
CA ALA A 38 0.64 20.64 9.43
C ALA A 38 1.75 19.92 8.63
N SER A 39 2.80 19.46 9.30
CA SER A 39 3.90 18.72 8.67
C SER A 39 3.43 17.43 7.99
N VAL A 40 2.55 16.68 8.65
CA VAL A 40 1.99 15.43 8.10
C VAL A 40 1.05 15.71 6.93
N VAL A 41 0.22 16.75 7.03
CA VAL A 41 -0.70 17.14 5.95
C VAL A 41 0.06 17.61 4.72
N GLU A 42 1.13 18.38 4.90
CA GLU A 42 2.02 18.82 3.82
C GLU A 42 2.69 17.62 3.12
N GLU A 43 3.24 16.70 3.90
CA GLU A 43 3.85 15.46 3.38
C GLU A 43 2.81 14.61 2.65
N ALA A 44 1.63 14.41 3.23
CA ALA A 44 0.54 13.66 2.58
C ALA A 44 0.08 14.33 1.28
N ALA A 45 -0.06 15.66 1.28
CA ALA A 45 -0.43 16.40 0.08
C ALA A 45 0.61 16.21 -1.03
N ARG A 46 1.91 16.31 -0.68
CA ARG A 46 3.04 16.12 -1.59
C ARG A 46 3.05 14.72 -2.20
N ILE A 47 3.00 13.67 -1.39
CA ILE A 47 3.11 12.29 -1.87
C ILE A 47 1.84 11.79 -2.56
N SER A 48 0.67 12.36 -2.23
CA SER A 48 -0.57 12.03 -2.94
C SER A 48 -0.49 12.42 -4.41
N GLY A 49 0.27 13.47 -4.76
CA GLY A 49 0.37 14.00 -6.11
C GLY A 49 -0.96 14.50 -6.67
N LEU A 50 -1.87 14.95 -5.80
CA LEU A 50 -3.21 15.42 -6.18
C LEU A 50 -3.28 16.93 -6.41
N GLY A 51 -2.32 17.70 -5.87
CA GLY A 51 -2.23 19.15 -6.10
C GLY A 51 -3.54 19.87 -5.80
N LYS A 52 -4.07 20.61 -6.79
CA LYS A 52 -5.32 21.38 -6.65
C LYS A 52 -6.55 20.49 -6.41
N ASP A 53 -6.50 19.21 -6.78
CA ASP A 53 -7.61 18.30 -6.53
C ASP A 53 -7.86 18.07 -5.04
N LEU A 54 -6.89 18.32 -4.16
CA LEU A 54 -7.08 18.22 -2.71
C LEU A 54 -8.20 19.14 -2.18
N TYR A 55 -8.52 20.21 -2.91
CA TYR A 55 -9.51 21.20 -2.49
C TYR A 55 -10.93 20.93 -3.03
N ARG A 56 -11.15 19.85 -3.79
CA ARG A 56 -12.48 19.38 -4.21
C ARG A 56 -12.92 18.13 -3.44
N LYS A 57 -14.22 17.88 -3.45
CA LYS A 57 -14.84 16.76 -2.73
C LYS A 57 -14.39 15.40 -3.26
N VAL A 58 -14.11 14.44 -2.37
CA VAL A 58 -13.66 13.09 -2.68
C VAL A 58 -14.61 12.34 -3.61
N LYS A 59 -15.92 12.62 -3.59
CA LYS A 59 -16.88 12.01 -4.53
C LYS A 59 -16.54 12.22 -6.00
N THR A 60 -15.81 13.29 -6.31
CA THR A 60 -15.40 13.62 -7.68
C THR A 60 -14.12 12.90 -8.11
N TYR A 61 -13.43 12.20 -7.20
CA TYR A 61 -12.16 11.54 -7.48
C TYR A 61 -12.35 10.24 -8.27
N SER A 62 -11.42 9.97 -9.19
CA SER A 62 -11.28 8.62 -9.77
C SER A 62 -10.85 7.62 -8.70
N LYS A 63 -10.97 6.32 -9.00
CA LYS A 63 -10.51 5.25 -8.10
C LYS A 63 -9.02 5.40 -7.74
N GLY A 64 -8.17 5.68 -8.72
CA GLY A 64 -6.73 5.91 -8.50
C GLY A 64 -6.44 7.12 -7.63
N MET A 65 -7.19 8.22 -7.81
CA MET A 65 -7.05 9.39 -6.94
C MET A 65 -7.43 9.09 -5.49
N LYS A 66 -8.54 8.37 -5.26
CA LYS A 66 -8.94 7.94 -3.91
C LYS A 66 -7.87 7.06 -3.27
N ARG A 67 -7.32 6.11 -4.03
CA ARG A 67 -6.27 5.22 -3.53
C ARG A 67 -4.99 5.98 -3.16
N ARG A 68 -4.56 6.94 -4.00
CA ARG A 68 -3.41 7.82 -3.68
C ARG A 68 -3.66 8.69 -2.47
N LEU A 69 -4.87 9.25 -2.31
CA LEU A 69 -5.24 10.01 -1.11
C LEU A 69 -5.13 9.14 0.15
N LEU A 70 -5.67 7.92 0.11
CA LEU A 70 -5.66 6.99 1.23
C LEU A 70 -4.25 6.55 1.60
N LEU A 71 -3.45 6.12 0.61
CA LEU A 71 -2.04 5.75 0.80
C LEU A 71 -1.25 6.91 1.40
N ALA A 72 -1.45 8.13 0.90
CA ALA A 72 -0.77 9.30 1.43
C ALA A 72 -1.14 9.55 2.89
N ALA A 73 -2.43 9.51 3.22
CA ALA A 73 -2.91 9.75 4.59
C ALA A 73 -2.32 8.76 5.61
N ILE A 74 -2.25 7.47 5.26
CA ILE A 74 -1.80 6.42 6.20
C ILE A 74 -0.27 6.27 6.27
N LEU A 75 0.47 6.68 5.24
CA LEU A 75 1.93 6.59 5.20
C LEU A 75 2.60 7.86 5.72
N ALA A 76 2.05 9.05 5.45
CA ALA A 76 2.63 10.33 5.90
C ALA A 76 2.75 10.44 7.42
N VAL A 77 1.90 9.72 8.18
CA VAL A 77 2.00 9.62 9.64
C VAL A 77 3.16 8.74 10.13
N LYS A 78 3.95 8.17 9.21
CA LYS A 78 5.14 7.32 9.42
C LYS A 78 4.89 6.24 10.47
N PRO A 79 3.97 5.29 10.22
CA PRO A 79 3.75 4.19 11.14
C PRO A 79 5.00 3.29 11.20
N LYS A 80 5.16 2.52 12.28
CA LYS A 80 6.22 1.48 12.30
C LYS A 80 5.86 0.33 11.38
N LEU A 81 4.56 0.00 11.27
CA LEU A 81 4.01 -1.00 10.37
C LEU A 81 2.81 -0.43 9.61
N ALA A 82 2.85 -0.48 8.28
CA ALA A 82 1.69 -0.26 7.43
C ALA A 82 1.22 -1.61 6.86
N ILE A 83 -0.06 -1.92 7.02
CA ILE A 83 -0.69 -3.10 6.44
C ILE A 83 -1.55 -2.62 5.27
N LEU A 84 -1.23 -3.06 4.06
CA LEU A 84 -1.86 -2.63 2.82
C LEU A 84 -2.53 -3.83 2.15
N ASP A 85 -3.85 -3.77 2.04
CA ASP A 85 -4.64 -4.83 1.44
C ASP A 85 -5.00 -4.47 0.00
N GLU A 86 -4.42 -5.20 -0.95
CA GLU A 86 -4.62 -5.01 -2.39
C GLU A 86 -4.46 -3.53 -2.84
N PRO A 87 -3.35 -2.86 -2.51
CA PRO A 87 -3.23 -1.41 -2.65
C PRO A 87 -3.29 -0.91 -4.09
N THR A 88 -3.12 -1.78 -5.07
CA THR A 88 -3.10 -1.52 -6.51
C THR A 88 -4.28 -2.16 -7.24
N SER A 89 -5.17 -2.88 -6.55
CA SER A 89 -6.29 -3.61 -7.15
C SER A 89 -7.26 -2.70 -7.92
N GLY A 90 -7.48 -3.06 -9.18
CA GLY A 90 -8.33 -2.38 -10.14
C GLY A 90 -7.97 -0.91 -10.40
N LEU A 91 -6.68 -0.58 -10.28
CA LEU A 91 -6.11 0.65 -10.84
C LEU A 91 -5.61 0.38 -12.27
N ASP A 92 -5.62 1.42 -13.11
CA ASP A 92 -4.91 1.37 -14.38
C ASP A 92 -3.38 1.36 -14.18
N VAL A 93 -2.64 1.08 -15.25
CA VAL A 93 -1.17 0.95 -15.22
C VAL A 93 -0.49 2.18 -14.62
N GLU A 94 -0.93 3.39 -14.99
CA GLU A 94 -0.30 4.63 -14.54
C GLU A 94 -0.56 4.85 -13.04
N GLN A 95 -1.81 4.65 -12.59
CA GLN A 95 -2.16 4.82 -11.18
C GLN A 95 -1.50 3.75 -10.30
N SER A 96 -1.38 2.50 -10.78
CA SER A 96 -0.63 1.44 -10.08
C SER A 96 0.84 1.80 -9.92
N LEU A 97 1.49 2.33 -10.97
CA LEU A 97 2.89 2.77 -10.87
C LEU A 97 3.06 3.87 -9.81
N ARG A 98 2.21 4.90 -9.83
CA ARG A 98 2.26 5.99 -8.83
C ARG A 98 2.03 5.47 -7.40
N ALA A 99 1.07 4.57 -7.18
CA ALA A 99 0.82 3.97 -5.88
C ALA A 99 2.04 3.16 -5.39
N ARG A 100 2.66 2.40 -6.29
CA ARG A 100 3.86 1.60 -6.03
C ARG A 100 5.07 2.47 -5.67
N ASP A 101 5.25 3.60 -6.33
CA ASP A 101 6.32 4.54 -6.03
C ASP A 101 6.18 5.14 -4.62
N ILE A 102 4.96 5.49 -4.23
CA ILE A 102 4.66 5.94 -2.85
C ILE A 102 5.07 4.83 -1.86
N ILE A 103 4.59 3.60 -2.06
CA ILE A 103 4.87 2.45 -1.16
C ILE A 103 6.38 2.22 -1.04
N LYS A 104 7.10 2.15 -2.16
CA LYS A 104 8.56 1.93 -2.18
C LYS A 104 9.33 3.03 -1.48
N SER A 105 8.96 4.29 -1.70
CA SER A 105 9.65 5.43 -1.10
C SER A 105 9.59 5.39 0.44
N TYR A 106 8.47 4.93 0.99
CA TYR A 106 8.29 4.80 2.44
C TYR A 106 8.98 3.57 3.02
N ALA A 107 8.91 2.43 2.33
CA ALA A 107 9.62 1.23 2.73
C ALA A 107 11.14 1.45 2.81
N ARG A 108 11.73 2.06 1.77
CA ARG A 108 13.19 2.18 1.64
C ARG A 108 13.77 3.47 2.23
N GLY A 109 13.04 4.59 2.13
CA GLY A 109 13.56 5.91 2.49
C GLY A 109 13.16 6.40 3.89
N MET A 110 12.07 5.88 4.46
CA MET A 110 11.49 6.40 5.70
C MET A 110 11.44 5.37 6.85
N GLY A 111 11.96 4.16 6.63
CA GLY A 111 12.03 3.11 7.65
C GLY A 111 10.66 2.55 8.08
N VAL A 112 9.63 2.67 7.23
CA VAL A 112 8.31 2.10 7.48
C VAL A 112 8.31 0.63 7.05
N THR A 113 8.00 -0.28 7.97
CA THR A 113 7.75 -1.68 7.60
C THR A 113 6.40 -1.78 6.90
N ILE A 114 6.32 -2.46 5.76
CA ILE A 114 5.08 -2.62 5.00
C ILE A 114 4.76 -4.10 4.86
N LEU A 115 3.57 -4.50 5.31
CA LEU A 115 2.96 -5.78 5.01
C LEU A 115 1.93 -5.56 3.91
N LEU A 116 2.10 -6.23 2.77
CA LEU A 116 1.24 -6.07 1.60
C LEU A 116 0.65 -7.43 1.23
N SER A 117 -0.68 -7.50 1.08
CA SER A 117 -1.36 -8.61 0.41
C SER A 117 -1.63 -8.23 -1.04
N SER A 118 -1.33 -9.16 -1.95
CA SER A 118 -1.78 -9.07 -3.32
C SER A 118 -1.85 -10.44 -4.00
N HIS A 119 -2.83 -10.61 -4.88
CA HIS A 119 -2.90 -11.71 -5.84
C HIS A 119 -2.06 -11.46 -7.12
N ASN A 120 -1.53 -10.26 -7.32
CA ASN A 120 -0.70 -9.92 -8.47
C ASN A 120 0.79 -10.21 -8.19
N MET A 121 1.27 -11.35 -8.68
CA MET A 121 2.64 -11.80 -8.41
C MET A 121 3.72 -10.88 -8.99
N LEU A 122 3.43 -10.24 -10.13
CA LEU A 122 4.34 -9.26 -10.73
C LEU A 122 4.49 -8.00 -9.85
N GLU A 123 3.42 -7.57 -9.16
CA GLU A 123 3.49 -6.46 -8.22
C GLU A 123 4.24 -6.84 -6.95
N VAL A 124 3.96 -8.03 -6.40
CA VAL A 124 4.66 -8.59 -5.25
C VAL A 124 6.16 -8.66 -5.51
N GLU A 125 6.57 -9.24 -6.65
CA GLU A 125 7.99 -9.36 -7.04
C GLU A 125 8.69 -8.00 -7.10
N ARG A 126 7.98 -6.96 -7.53
CA ARG A 126 8.56 -5.62 -7.68
C ARG A 126 8.57 -4.81 -6.39
N LEU A 127 7.72 -5.11 -5.42
CA LEU A 127 7.53 -4.31 -4.19
C LEU A 127 8.16 -4.95 -2.96
N CYS A 128 8.12 -6.27 -2.86
CA CYS A 128 8.40 -6.98 -1.63
C CYS A 128 9.83 -7.50 -1.60
N ASP A 129 10.52 -7.27 -0.48
CA ASP A 129 11.84 -7.86 -0.22
C ASP A 129 11.72 -9.34 0.25
N ARG A 130 10.59 -9.71 0.86
CA ARG A 130 10.22 -11.07 1.27
C ARG A 130 8.75 -11.34 0.96
N VAL A 131 8.44 -12.58 0.60
CA VAL A 131 7.12 -13.05 0.18
C VAL A 131 6.76 -14.31 0.95
N GLY A 132 5.51 -14.39 1.41
CA GLY A 132 4.89 -15.61 1.89
C GLY A 132 3.74 -16.00 0.97
N ILE A 133 3.72 -17.23 0.48
CA ILE A 133 2.63 -17.77 -0.33
C ILE A 133 1.66 -18.49 0.60
N ILE A 134 0.38 -18.11 0.57
CA ILE A 134 -0.66 -18.65 1.44
C ILE A 134 -1.67 -19.46 0.62
N VAL A 135 -1.95 -20.69 1.06
CA VAL A 135 -2.95 -21.58 0.46
C VAL A 135 -3.74 -22.24 1.60
N GLY A 136 -5.08 -22.21 1.53
CA GLY A 136 -5.93 -22.82 2.56
C GLY A 136 -5.67 -22.29 3.98
N GLY A 137 -5.24 -21.03 4.11
CA GLY A 137 -4.93 -20.39 5.40
C GLY A 137 -3.57 -20.79 6.00
N ARG A 138 -2.70 -21.46 5.26
CA ARG A 138 -1.34 -21.83 5.69
C ARG A 138 -0.30 -21.23 4.76
N ILE A 139 0.83 -20.79 5.33
CA ILE A 139 2.01 -20.41 4.54
C ILE A 139 2.61 -21.72 4.00
N VAL A 140 2.66 -21.84 2.68
CA VAL A 140 3.22 -23.01 1.99
C VAL A 140 4.65 -22.77 1.53
N GLU A 141 5.01 -21.52 1.29
CA GLU A 141 6.35 -21.09 0.91
C GLU A 141 6.65 -19.70 1.47
N GLU A 142 7.90 -19.44 1.81
CA GLU A 142 8.37 -18.15 2.30
C GLU A 142 9.83 -17.93 1.89
N GLY A 143 10.15 -16.73 1.41
CA GLY A 143 11.51 -16.36 1.01
C GLY A 143 11.54 -15.03 0.31
N SER A 144 12.72 -14.56 -0.08
CA SER A 144 12.82 -13.48 -1.06
C SER A 144 12.29 -13.96 -2.43
N PRO A 145 11.80 -13.05 -3.30
CA PRO A 145 11.38 -13.42 -4.65
C PRO A 145 12.46 -14.19 -5.43
N GLN A 146 13.73 -13.85 -5.21
CA GLN A 146 14.85 -14.50 -5.89
C GLN A 146 15.09 -15.92 -5.37
N GLU A 147 15.13 -16.12 -4.06
CA GLU A 147 15.31 -17.45 -3.44
C GLU A 147 14.17 -18.41 -3.86
N LEU A 148 12.94 -17.90 -3.91
CA LEU A 148 11.79 -18.70 -4.34
C LEU A 148 11.90 -19.09 -5.82
N LYS A 149 12.29 -18.17 -6.70
CA LYS A 149 12.52 -18.48 -8.11
C LYS A 149 13.61 -19.53 -8.31
N GLU A 150 14.72 -19.42 -7.59
CA GLU A 150 15.82 -20.38 -7.63
C GLU A 150 15.41 -21.76 -7.13
N LYS A 151 14.70 -21.83 -5.98
CA LYS A 151 14.20 -23.08 -5.40
C LYS A 151 13.32 -23.87 -6.36
N TYR A 152 12.51 -23.19 -7.16
CA TYR A 152 11.56 -23.81 -8.08
C TYR A 152 12.04 -23.88 -9.53
N GLY A 153 13.26 -23.38 -9.83
CA GLY A 153 13.75 -23.29 -11.21
C GLY A 153 12.86 -22.42 -12.11
N ALA A 154 12.25 -21.39 -11.53
CA ALA A 154 11.24 -20.53 -12.16
C ALA A 154 11.81 -19.17 -12.57
N SER A 155 11.20 -18.56 -13.58
CA SER A 155 11.51 -17.23 -14.06
C SER A 155 10.67 -16.13 -13.40
N THR A 156 9.50 -16.48 -12.87
CA THR A 156 8.54 -15.55 -12.25
C THR A 156 7.94 -16.10 -10.96
N LEU A 157 7.45 -15.22 -10.08
CA LEU A 157 6.69 -15.64 -8.90
C LEU A 157 5.36 -16.34 -9.23
N GLU A 158 4.79 -16.09 -10.42
CA GLU A 158 3.59 -16.80 -10.89
C GLU A 158 3.85 -18.30 -11.09
N GLU A 159 4.99 -18.64 -11.69
CA GLU A 159 5.43 -20.03 -11.87
C GLU A 159 5.70 -20.70 -10.51
N VAL A 160 6.35 -20.00 -9.58
CA VAL A 160 6.56 -20.46 -8.20
C VAL A 160 5.21 -20.77 -7.53
N PHE A 161 4.24 -19.85 -7.62
CA PHE A 161 2.93 -20.03 -7.02
C PHE A 161 2.21 -21.27 -7.55
N LEU A 162 2.21 -21.47 -8.87
CA LEU A 162 1.60 -22.64 -9.50
C LEU A 162 2.28 -23.95 -9.09
N ALA A 163 3.62 -23.96 -8.99
CA ALA A 163 4.36 -25.13 -8.55
C ALA A 163 4.09 -25.46 -7.06
N ALA A 164 4.14 -24.45 -6.18
CA ALA A 164 3.93 -24.62 -4.74
C ALA A 164 2.51 -25.06 -4.39
N THR A 165 1.50 -24.58 -5.12
CA THR A 165 0.08 -24.91 -4.86
C THR A 165 -0.32 -26.29 -5.38
N ARG A 166 0.33 -26.80 -6.43
CA ARG A 166 0.10 -28.16 -6.96
C ARG A 166 0.49 -29.23 -5.94
N SER A 167 1.58 -29.02 -5.20
CA SER A 167 2.05 -29.94 -4.15
C SER A 167 1.11 -30.07 -2.95
N VAL A 168 0.14 -29.15 -2.81
CA VAL A 168 -0.82 -29.13 -1.68
C VAL A 168 -2.12 -29.86 -2.04
N HIS A 169 -2.39 -30.06 -3.32
CA HIS A 169 -3.60 -30.73 -3.84
C HIS A 169 -3.35 -32.17 -4.31
N SER A 170 -2.11 -32.67 -4.16
CA SER A 170 -1.71 -34.07 -4.36
C SER A 170 -1.63 -34.80 -3.03
#